data_AF-A0A6J3CEW1-F1
#
_entry.id   AF-A0A6J3CEW1-F1
#
_cell.length_a   1.000
_cell.length_b   1.000
_cell.length_c   1.000
_cell.angle_alpha   90.00
_cell.angle_beta   90.00
_cell.angle_gamma   90.00
#
_symmetry.space_group_name_H-M   'P 1'
#
loop_
_entity.id
_entity.type
_entity.pdbx_description
1 polymer ?
#
loop_
_entity_poly.entity_id
_entity_poly.type
_entity_poly.pdbx_seq_one_letter_code
_entity_poly.pdbx_strand_id
1 'polypeptide(L)'
;MGSWLASRSFCEPLTRNELDKFKYVVHKLTSENCAVVAVKLQSITEEETSTAAILSAFEKLLEEQYNIQLMESNVKRAKETTIIGKRKMNRVCPELLPPGRRPTVSFILN
;
A
#
# COMPACT_ATOMS: atom_id res chain seq x y z
N MET A 1 -33.32 -43.36 -28.24
CA MET A 1 -31.88 -43.05 -28.41
C MET A 1 -31.75 -41.53 -28.37
N GLY A 2 -31.66 -40.89 -27.22
CA GLY A 2 -30.68 -41.07 -26.16
C GLY A 2 -29.69 -39.91 -26.28
N SER A 3 -30.08 -38.73 -25.77
CA SER A 3 -29.38 -37.45 -25.89
C SER A 3 -27.93 -37.53 -25.40
N TRP A 4 -26.96 -37.34 -26.30
CA TRP A 4 -25.52 -37.28 -26.01
C TRP A 4 -25.04 -35.89 -25.57
N LEU A 5 -25.95 -34.94 -25.36
CA LEU A 5 -25.62 -33.62 -24.84
C LEU A 5 -25.97 -33.55 -23.35
N ALA A 6 -25.34 -34.43 -22.57
CA ALA A 6 -25.28 -34.28 -21.13
C ALA A 6 -24.33 -33.11 -20.82
N SER A 7 -24.94 -31.94 -20.63
CA SER A 7 -24.51 -30.78 -19.86
C SER A 7 -22.99 -30.64 -19.62
N ARG A 8 -22.38 -29.65 -20.29
CA ARG A 8 -21.22 -28.96 -19.72
C ARG A 8 -21.66 -28.24 -18.45
N SER A 9 -21.73 -28.94 -17.32
CA SER A 9 -21.72 -28.29 -16.00
C SER A 9 -20.30 -27.82 -15.70
N PHE A 10 -19.83 -26.85 -16.49
CA PHE A 10 -18.69 -26.04 -16.09
C PHE A 10 -19.21 -25.00 -15.09
N CYS A 11 -18.54 -24.96 -13.94
CA CYS A 11 -18.61 -23.90 -12.93
C CYS A 11 -19.86 -23.91 -12.06
N GLU A 12 -19.76 -24.58 -10.91
CA GLU A 12 -20.56 -24.26 -9.74
C GLU A 12 -20.54 -22.74 -9.45
N PRO A 13 -21.69 -22.13 -9.10
CA PRO A 13 -21.76 -20.73 -8.67
C PRO A 13 -21.25 -20.49 -7.24
N LEU A 14 -20.68 -21.50 -6.56
CA LEU A 14 -20.22 -21.39 -5.17
C LEU A 14 -19.14 -20.30 -4.96
N THR A 15 -18.30 -20.06 -5.97
CA THR A 15 -17.16 -19.14 -5.85
C THR A 15 -17.55 -17.66 -5.84
N ARG A 16 -18.67 -17.27 -6.47
CA ARG A 16 -19.03 -15.84 -6.58
C ARG A 16 -19.32 -15.19 -5.22
N ASN A 17 -20.04 -15.89 -4.35
CA ASN A 17 -20.43 -15.32 -3.05
C ASN A 17 -19.25 -15.20 -2.08
N GLU A 18 -18.30 -16.15 -2.13
CA GLU A 18 -17.14 -16.12 -1.24
C GLU A 18 -16.11 -15.06 -1.66
N LEU A 19 -16.03 -14.74 -2.96
CA LEU A 19 -15.14 -13.70 -3.48
C LEU A 19 -15.68 -12.29 -3.29
N ASP A 20 -17.00 -12.12 -3.20
CA ASP A 20 -17.63 -10.82 -2.96
C ASP A 20 -17.17 -10.18 -1.63
N LYS A 21 -16.83 -10.99 -0.62
CA LYS A 21 -16.30 -10.49 0.66
C LYS A 21 -14.98 -9.73 0.51
N PHE A 22 -14.18 -10.05 -0.50
CA PHE A 22 -12.89 -9.42 -0.76
C PHE A 22 -12.98 -8.15 -1.61
N LYS A 23 -14.09 -7.98 -2.34
CA LYS A 23 -14.28 -6.88 -3.29
C LYS A 23 -14.00 -5.51 -2.68
N TYR A 24 -14.48 -5.28 -1.47
CA TYR A 24 -14.28 -4.02 -0.76
C TYR A 24 -12.81 -3.74 -0.44
N VAL A 25 -12.06 -4.75 -0.02
CA VAL A 25 -10.63 -4.61 0.33
C VAL A 25 -9.80 -4.38 -0.93
N VAL A 26 -10.07 -5.13 -1.99
CA VAL A 26 -9.40 -4.98 -3.29
C VAL A 26 -9.61 -3.57 -3.86
N HIS A 27 -10.82 -3.00 -3.75
CA HIS A 27 -11.08 -1.62 -4.19
C HIS A 27 -10.34 -0.53 -3.40
N LYS A 28 -9.88 -0.84 -2.18
CA LYS A 28 -9.09 0.10 -1.36
C LYS A 28 -7.59 0.04 -1.65
N LEU A 29 -7.13 -1.07 -2.23
CA LEU A 29 -5.73 -1.23 -2.59
C LEU A 29 -5.40 -0.42 -3.84
N THR A 30 -4.18 0.09 -3.89
CA THR A 30 -3.65 0.68 -5.13
C THR A 30 -3.42 -0.41 -6.18
N SER A 31 -3.34 -0.02 -7.45
CA SER A 31 -3.04 -0.96 -8.55
C SER A 31 -1.72 -1.68 -8.36
N GLU A 32 -0.70 -1.00 -7.83
CA GLU A 32 0.60 -1.57 -7.48
C GLU A 32 0.48 -2.64 -6.39
N ASN A 33 -0.26 -2.35 -5.32
CA ASN A 33 -0.48 -3.29 -4.23
C ASN A 33 -1.28 -4.51 -4.68
N CYS A 34 -2.26 -4.33 -5.58
CA CYS A 34 -2.96 -5.44 -6.21
C CYS A 34 -2.02 -6.33 -7.04
N ALA A 35 -1.07 -5.74 -7.77
CA ALA A 35 -0.07 -6.51 -8.52
C ALA A 35 0.83 -7.34 -7.59
N VAL A 36 1.26 -6.77 -6.45
CA VAL A 36 2.04 -7.51 -5.44
C VAL A 36 1.27 -8.71 -4.91
N VAL A 37 -0.02 -8.52 -4.57
CA VAL A 37 -0.88 -9.62 -4.09
C VAL A 37 -1.02 -10.69 -5.17
N ALA A 38 -1.21 -10.32 -6.44
CA ALA A 38 -1.34 -11.28 -7.53
C ALA A 38 -0.07 -12.15 -7.71
N VAL A 39 1.12 -11.54 -7.63
CA VAL A 39 2.40 -12.26 -7.72
C VAL A 39 2.59 -13.21 -6.53
N LYS A 40 2.30 -12.75 -5.30
CA LYS A 40 2.38 -13.60 -4.10
C LYS A 40 1.36 -14.75 -4.13
N LEU A 41 0.15 -14.49 -4.63
CA LEU A 41 -0.87 -15.52 -4.77
C LEU A 41 -0.44 -16.59 -5.78
N GLN A 42 0.17 -16.17 -6.90
CA GLN A 42 0.69 -17.09 -7.91
C GLN A 42 1.70 -18.09 -7.30
N SER A 43 2.66 -17.62 -6.51
CA SER A 43 3.64 -18.51 -5.85
C SER A 43 2.99 -19.51 -4.89
N ILE A 44 1.90 -19.12 -4.21
CA ILE A 44 1.19 -20.02 -3.28
C ILE A 44 0.41 -21.07 -4.06
N THR A 45 -0.21 -20.70 -5.19
CA THR A 45 -0.97 -21.63 -6.03
C THR A 45 -0.11 -22.64 -6.79
N GLU A 46 1.21 -22.44 -6.84
CA GLU A 46 2.16 -23.42 -7.40
C GLU A 46 2.40 -24.60 -6.45
N GLU A 47 2.30 -24.37 -5.14
CA GLU A 47 2.55 -25.39 -4.10
C GLU A 47 1.24 -25.97 -3.51
N GLU A 48 0.19 -25.14 -3.39
CA GLU A 48 -1.07 -25.48 -2.73
C GLU A 48 -2.20 -25.67 -3.76
N THR A 49 -2.89 -26.82 -3.70
CA THR A 49 -4.00 -27.14 -4.62
C THR A 49 -5.38 -27.03 -3.96
N SER A 50 -5.43 -26.86 -2.64
CA SER A 50 -6.68 -26.70 -1.90
C SER A 50 -7.25 -25.30 -2.08
N THR A 51 -8.44 -25.20 -2.68
CA THR A 51 -9.16 -23.94 -2.89
C THR A 51 -9.42 -23.18 -1.58
N ALA A 52 -9.75 -23.89 -0.50
CA ALA A 52 -9.97 -23.27 0.81
C ALA A 52 -8.68 -22.67 1.40
N ALA A 53 -7.54 -23.35 1.20
CA ALA A 53 -6.24 -22.86 1.64
C ALA A 53 -5.81 -21.63 0.82
N ILE A 54 -6.03 -21.66 -0.50
CA ILE A 54 -5.76 -20.53 -1.41
C ILE A 54 -6.61 -19.32 -1.03
N LEU A 55 -7.91 -19.48 -0.76
CA LEU A 55 -8.78 -18.38 -0.34
C LEU A 55 -8.38 -17.80 1.01
N SER A 56 -7.97 -18.64 1.97
CA SER A 56 -7.45 -18.18 3.26
C SER A 56 -6.13 -17.42 3.10
N ALA A 57 -5.24 -17.89 2.23
CA ALA A 57 -3.99 -17.21 1.92
C ALA A 57 -4.25 -15.86 1.24
N PHE A 58 -5.18 -15.82 0.28
CA PHE A 58 -5.60 -14.59 -0.38
C PHE A 58 -6.14 -13.55 0.61
N GLU A 59 -6.99 -13.97 1.55
CA GLU A 59 -7.51 -13.12 2.62
C GLU A 59 -6.38 -12.49 3.44
N LYS A 60 -5.43 -13.32 3.90
CA LYS A 60 -4.26 -12.85 4.67
C LYS A 60 -3.40 -11.87 3.87
N LEU A 61 -3.15 -12.16 2.59
CA LEU A 61 -2.35 -11.30 1.72
C LEU A 61 -3.02 -9.92 1.50
N LEU A 62 -4.35 -9.90 1.34
CA LEU A 62 -5.09 -8.65 1.19
C LEU A 62 -5.02 -7.79 2.46
N GLU A 63 -5.20 -8.40 3.64
CA GLU A 63 -5.09 -7.69 4.92
C GLU A 63 -3.68 -7.17 5.18
N GLU A 64 -2.67 -8.00 4.94
CA GLU A 64 -1.26 -7.62 5.09
C GLU A 64 -0.93 -6.42 4.20
N GLN A 65 -1.29 -6.49 2.91
CA GLN A 65 -0.97 -5.41 1.97
C GLN A 65 -1.75 -4.13 2.28
N TYR A 66 -2.99 -4.24 2.75
CA TYR A 66 -3.77 -3.09 3.19
C TYR A 66 -3.12 -2.39 4.40
N ASN A 67 -2.64 -3.17 5.37
CA ASN A 67 -1.95 -2.65 6.54
C ASN A 67 -0.62 -1.97 6.17
N ILE A 68 0.14 -2.55 5.25
CA ILE A 68 1.37 -1.96 4.72
C ILE A 68 1.06 -0.61 4.06
N GLN A 69 0.06 -0.55 3.17
CA GLN A 69 -0.35 0.70 2.52
C GLN A 69 -0.75 1.78 3.53
N LEU A 70 -1.48 1.40 4.57
CA LEU A 70 -1.88 2.33 5.63
C LEU A 70 -0.66 2.88 6.36
N MET A 71 0.28 2.00 6.74
CA MET A 71 1.53 2.37 7.40
C MET A 71 2.37 3.30 6.53
N GLU A 72 2.55 3.00 5.24
CA GLU A 72 3.26 3.86 4.30
C GLU A 72 2.63 5.25 4.20
N SER A 73 1.29 5.31 4.15
CA SER A 73 0.55 6.58 4.13
C SER A 73 0.76 7.40 5.41
N ASN A 74 0.87 6.74 6.56
CA ASN A 74 1.09 7.37 7.85
C ASN A 74 2.53 7.87 7.98
N VAL A 75 3.51 7.06 7.55
CA VAL A 75 4.93 7.45 7.51
C VAL A 75 5.12 8.65 6.57
N LYS A 76 4.48 8.65 5.40
CA LYS A 76 4.52 9.78 4.46
C LYS A 76 3.96 11.06 5.09
N ARG A 77 2.79 10.98 5.72
CA ARG A 77 2.18 12.10 6.44
C ARG A 77 3.06 12.61 7.59
N ALA A 78 3.64 11.71 8.38
CA ALA A 78 4.55 12.08 9.47
C ALA A 78 5.83 12.76 8.99
N LYS A 79 6.38 12.32 7.85
CA LYS A 79 7.52 13.00 7.21
C LYS A 79 7.13 14.39 6.72
N GLU A 80 5.97 14.55 6.08
CA GLU A 80 5.48 15.85 5.62
C GLU A 80 5.29 16.84 6.78
N THR A 81 4.65 16.43 7.89
CA THR A 81 4.48 17.30 9.07
C THR A 81 5.82 17.66 9.71
N THR A 82 6.76 16.72 9.77
CA THR A 82 8.11 16.98 10.27
C THR A 82 8.86 17.98 9.37
N ILE A 83 8.77 17.84 8.05
CA ILE A 83 9.40 18.75 7.08
C ILE A 83 8.77 20.14 7.17
N ILE A 84 7.44 20.23 7.27
CA ILE A 84 6.73 21.51 7.44
C ILE A 84 7.15 22.19 8.74
N GLY A 85 7.24 21.43 9.85
CA GLY A 85 7.71 21.93 11.14
C GLY A 85 9.15 22.46 11.07
N LYS A 86 10.06 21.70 10.45
CA LYS A 86 11.47 22.11 10.26
C LYS A 86 11.62 23.34 9.37
N ARG A 87 10.84 23.46 8.29
CA ARG A 87 10.87 24.62 7.38
C ARG A 87 10.39 25.92 8.06
N LYS A 88 9.52 25.83 9.06
CA LYS A 88 9.04 26.98 9.83
C LYS A 88 10.03 27.45 10.92
N MET A 89 11.03 26.65 11.28
CA MET A 89 11.81 26.87 12.52
C MET A 89 13.20 27.48 12.32
N ASN A 90 13.60 27.90 11.12
CA ASN A 90 14.90 28.58 10.96
C ASN A 90 14.90 29.62 9.84
N ARG A 91 14.42 30.81 10.16
CA ARG A 91 14.80 32.06 9.47
C ARG A 91 15.07 33.15 10.51
N VAL A 92 16.03 32.90 11.38
CA VAL A 92 16.64 33.98 12.16
C VAL A 92 17.56 34.72 11.18
N CYS A 93 17.09 35.84 10.65
CA CYS A 93 17.94 36.83 9.99
C CYS A 93 18.42 37.79 11.08
N PRO A 94 19.62 37.63 11.65
CA PRO A 94 20.10 38.56 12.65
C PRO A 94 20.18 39.97 12.04
N GLU A 95 19.64 40.96 12.75
CA GLU A 95 19.76 42.36 12.34
C GLU A 95 21.24 42.76 12.36
N LEU A 96 21.79 43.03 11.18
CA LEU A 96 23.17 43.47 11.04
C LEU A 96 23.24 44.96 11.35
N LEU A 97 23.58 45.30 12.61
CA LEU A 97 23.91 46.65 13.03
C LEU A 97 25.43 46.91 12.86
N PRO A 98 25.87 48.05 12.29
CA PRO A 98 25.09 49.10 11.64
C PRO A 98 24.57 48.70 10.23
N PRO A 99 23.50 49.35 9.73
CA PRO A 99 22.88 49.03 8.45
C PRO A 99 23.89 49.15 7.29
N GLY A 100 24.02 48.09 6.48
CA GLY A 100 24.96 48.02 5.35
C GLY A 100 26.02 46.92 5.45
N ARG A 101 26.12 46.20 6.58
CA ARG A 101 26.97 45.00 6.67
C ARG A 101 26.43 43.87 5.79
N ARG A 102 27.32 43.21 5.05
CA ARG A 102 27.03 41.94 4.37
C ARG A 102 27.35 40.78 5.33
N PRO A 103 26.60 39.68 5.32
CA PRO A 103 26.91 38.51 6.15
C PRO A 103 28.29 37.97 5.76
N THR A 104 29.27 38.13 6.64
CA THR A 104 30.59 37.51 6.51
C THR A 104 30.59 36.15 7.19
N VAL A 105 31.29 35.16 6.63
CA VAL A 105 31.36 33.77 7.12
C VAL A 105 32.25 33.67 8.38
N SER A 106 32.06 34.55 9.36
CA SER A 106 32.98 34.75 10.49
C SER A 106 32.38 34.42 11.85
N PHE A 107 31.22 33.75 11.94
CA PHE A 107 30.55 33.44 13.21
C PHE A 107 30.48 31.94 13.57
N ILE A 108 31.24 31.07 12.91
CA ILE A 108 31.36 29.67 13.35
C ILE A 108 32.76 29.45 13.89
N LEU A 109 33.01 29.95 15.10
CA LEU A 109 34.07 29.46 15.97
C LEU A 109 33.52 29.43 17.40
N ASN A 110 32.92 28.29 17.74
CA ASN A 110 33.13 27.50 18.96
C ASN A 110 32.06 26.42 19.06
#